data_AF-A0A4Y7KRX0-F1
#
_entry.id   AF-A0A4Y7KRX0-F1
#
_cell.length_a   1.000
_cell.length_b   1.000
_cell.length_c   1.000
_cell.angle_alpha   90.00
_cell.angle_beta   90.00
_cell.angle_gamma   90.00
#
_symmetry.space_group_name_H-M   'P 1'
#
loop_
_entity.id
_entity.type
_entity.pdbx_description
1 polymer ?
#
loop_
_entity_poly.entity_id
_entity_poly.type
_entity_poly.pdbx_seq_one_letter_code
_entity_poly.pdbx_strand_id
1 'polypeptide(L)'
;MATTVASLLSKKLDTGSSLIWLQCKPCNPCFPQNRPAFDPTTSSTYNALPCNHIFCQGPQYSCVNNQCNYTLSYVDTSTSKGVLSNESFSFLSDGSIETLNDVIFGCGYNNVQPHLEGDIDGVLGMNIGKLSLLAQMKDRVNSRFSYCLIPINAEPSGQSSFLRFGDDIVIQPRSRVQTTPFYMYNGNPHMYSVNLLDISVEDVWNGSGRHRTRYVYIET
;
A
#
# COMPACT_ATOMS: atom_id res chain seq x y z
N MET A 1 20.39 -25.58 -6.85
CA MET A 1 20.22 -24.35 -6.06
C MET A 1 19.15 -23.53 -6.76
N ALA A 2 18.08 -23.12 -6.08
CA ALA A 2 17.10 -22.21 -6.66
C ALA A 2 17.77 -20.84 -6.83
N THR A 3 17.75 -20.29 -8.03
CA THR A 3 18.24 -18.93 -8.31
C THR A 3 17.06 -17.99 -8.15
N THR A 4 17.17 -16.96 -7.31
CA THR A 4 16.11 -15.95 -7.19
C THR A 4 16.02 -15.15 -8.49
N VAL A 5 14.85 -15.16 -9.12
CA VAL A 5 14.55 -14.30 -10.28
C VAL A 5 13.84 -13.04 -9.78
N ALA A 6 14.49 -11.89 -9.91
CA ALA A 6 13.87 -10.61 -9.58
C ALA A 6 12.70 -10.33 -10.54
N SER A 7 11.51 -10.08 -9.99
CA SER A 7 10.32 -9.71 -10.75
C SER A 7 9.98 -8.25 -10.49
N LEU A 8 9.83 -7.46 -11.56
CA LEU A 8 9.41 -6.07 -11.46
C LEU A 8 7.89 -6.00 -11.22
N LEU A 9 7.50 -5.42 -10.08
CA LEU A 9 6.11 -5.37 -9.64
C LEU A 9 5.66 -3.93 -9.40
N SER A 10 4.43 -3.63 -9.76
CA SER A 10 3.77 -2.34 -9.54
C SER A 10 2.52 -2.57 -8.73
N LYS A 11 2.31 -1.79 -7.67
CA LYS A 11 1.28 -2.04 -6.67
C LYS A 11 0.44 -0.78 -6.46
N LYS A 12 -0.85 -0.95 -6.18
CA LYS A 12 -1.69 0.15 -5.72
C LYS A 12 -1.31 0.50 -4.28
N LEU A 13 -0.92 1.75 -4.03
CA LEU A 13 -0.67 2.26 -2.69
C LEU A 13 -2.00 2.37 -1.94
N ASP A 14 -2.10 1.75 -0.76
CA ASP A 14 -3.33 1.74 0.02
C ASP A 14 -3.07 2.06 1.50
N THR A 15 -3.41 3.29 1.90
CA THR A 15 -3.32 3.76 3.28
C THR A 15 -4.49 3.30 4.16
N GLY A 16 -5.49 2.63 3.58
CA GLY A 16 -6.66 2.08 4.27
C GLY A 16 -6.49 0.63 4.74
N SER A 17 -5.53 -0.13 4.20
CA SER A 17 -5.28 -1.53 4.58
C SER A 17 -3.85 -1.79 5.05
N SER A 18 -3.69 -2.88 5.81
CA SER A 18 -2.40 -3.26 6.41
C SER A 18 -1.64 -4.23 5.53
N LEU A 19 -2.27 -5.32 5.08
CA LEU A 19 -1.55 -6.39 4.39
C LEU A 19 -1.08 -5.94 2.99
N ILE A 20 0.22 -6.05 2.75
CA ILE A 20 0.78 -6.07 1.40
C ILE A 20 0.41 -7.42 0.77
N TRP A 21 -0.12 -7.43 -0.45
CA TRP A 21 -0.37 -8.69 -1.16
C TRP A 21 -0.13 -8.56 -2.67
N LEU A 22 0.15 -9.70 -3.30
CA LEU A 22 0.43 -9.84 -4.72
C LEU A 22 -0.36 -11.00 -5.30
N GLN A 23 -0.71 -10.92 -6.58
CA GLN A 23 -1.25 -12.07 -7.30
C GLN A 23 -0.14 -13.09 -7.58
N CYS A 24 -0.36 -14.34 -7.13
CA CYS A 24 0.60 -15.43 -7.22
C CYS A 24 0.13 -16.58 -8.10
N LYS A 25 1.06 -17.38 -8.63
CA LYS A 25 0.75 -18.62 -9.35
C LYS A 25 0.68 -19.85 -8.42
N PRO A 26 -0.24 -20.80 -8.67
CA PRO A 26 -1.40 -20.70 -9.57
C PRO A 26 -2.48 -19.81 -8.96
N CYS A 27 -3.26 -19.11 -9.78
CA CYS A 27 -4.35 -18.27 -9.27
C CYS A 27 -5.68 -18.56 -9.98
N ASN A 28 -6.77 -18.56 -9.21
CA ASN A 28 -8.15 -18.71 -9.67
C ASN A 28 -9.20 -18.28 -8.60
N PRO A 29 -10.09 -17.31 -8.88
CA PRO A 29 -10.04 -16.39 -10.01
C PRO A 29 -8.88 -15.42 -9.84
N CYS A 30 -8.45 -14.85 -10.96
CA CYS A 30 -7.44 -13.79 -11.02
C CYS A 30 -8.06 -12.56 -11.64
N PHE A 31 -7.56 -11.40 -11.24
CA PHE A 31 -7.81 -10.18 -11.99
C PHE A 31 -6.78 -10.06 -13.13
N PRO A 32 -7.16 -9.40 -14.24
CA PRO A 32 -6.27 -9.25 -15.39
C PRO A 32 -5.11 -8.31 -15.04
N GLN A 33 -3.88 -8.78 -15.20
CA GLN A 33 -2.67 -7.96 -15.10
C GLN A 33 -1.79 -8.17 -16.33
N ASN A 34 -1.08 -7.13 -16.76
CA ASN A 34 -0.23 -7.16 -17.94
C ASN A 34 1.04 -7.97 -17.72
N ARG A 35 1.60 -7.92 -16.50
CA ARG A 35 2.79 -8.67 -16.12
C ARG A 35 2.41 -10.06 -15.61
N PRO A 36 3.31 -11.05 -15.69
CA PRO A 36 3.05 -12.36 -15.09
C PRO A 36 2.85 -12.26 -13.57
N ALA A 37 1.87 -13.00 -13.06
CA ALA A 37 1.71 -13.20 -11.62
C ALA A 37 3.00 -13.78 -11.00
N PHE A 38 3.28 -13.40 -9.76
CA PHE A 38 4.48 -13.83 -9.04
C PHE A 38 4.50 -15.37 -8.89
N ASP A 39 5.60 -16.00 -9.27
CA ASP A 39 5.76 -17.45 -9.12
C ASP A 39 6.64 -17.75 -7.90
N PRO A 40 6.04 -18.14 -6.76
CA PRO A 40 6.78 -18.40 -5.53
C PRO A 40 7.80 -19.53 -5.68
N THR A 41 7.64 -20.44 -6.65
CA THR A 41 8.57 -21.55 -6.89
C THR A 41 9.90 -21.11 -7.51
N THR A 42 9.95 -19.88 -8.02
CA THR A 42 11.13 -19.30 -8.69
C THR A 42 11.98 -18.40 -7.79
N SER A 43 11.58 -18.23 -6.52
CA SER A 43 12.29 -17.43 -5.54
C SER A 43 12.92 -18.33 -4.47
N SER A 44 14.19 -18.13 -4.18
CA SER A 44 14.86 -18.86 -3.09
C SER A 44 14.66 -18.20 -1.72
N THR A 45 14.15 -16.97 -1.69
CA THR A 45 13.84 -16.20 -0.48
C THR A 45 12.36 -16.23 -0.10
N TYR A 46 11.50 -16.75 -0.99
CA TYR A 46 10.11 -17.03 -0.67
C TYR A 46 9.99 -18.14 0.38
N ASN A 47 9.19 -17.90 1.41
CA ASN A 47 8.78 -18.95 2.31
C ASN A 47 7.35 -18.71 2.86
N ALA A 48 6.55 -19.78 2.89
CA ALA A 48 5.21 -19.72 3.45
C ALA A 48 5.28 -19.66 4.99
N LEU A 49 4.48 -18.80 5.63
CA LEU A 49 4.46 -18.73 7.09
C LEU A 49 3.70 -19.93 7.68
N PRO A 50 4.24 -20.54 8.75
CA PRO A 50 3.57 -21.63 9.44
C PRO A 50 2.36 -21.12 10.22
N CYS A 51 1.42 -22.02 10.53
CA CYS A 51 0.20 -21.66 11.25
C CYS A 51 0.43 -21.09 12.66
N ASN A 52 1.53 -21.46 13.32
CA ASN A 52 1.88 -20.95 14.64
C ASN A 52 2.61 -19.60 14.62
N HIS A 53 2.78 -18.99 13.45
CA HIS A 53 3.40 -17.68 13.33
C HIS A 53 2.58 -16.61 14.06
N ILE A 54 3.25 -15.64 14.70
CA ILE A 54 2.57 -14.61 15.51
C ILE A 54 1.57 -13.75 14.71
N PHE A 55 1.79 -13.60 13.41
CA PHE A 55 0.88 -12.86 12.53
C PHE A 55 -0.22 -13.73 11.91
N CYS A 56 -0.22 -15.04 12.16
CA CYS A 56 -1.30 -15.95 11.75
C CYS A 56 -2.41 -16.00 12.81
N GLN A 57 -2.92 -14.84 13.21
CA GLN A 57 -3.85 -14.72 14.33
C GLN A 57 -5.00 -13.78 13.98
N GLY A 58 -6.22 -14.22 14.26
CA GLY A 58 -7.43 -13.43 14.04
C GLY A 58 -8.41 -14.08 13.06
N PRO A 59 -9.62 -13.50 12.93
CA PRO A 59 -10.72 -14.08 12.16
C PRO A 59 -10.44 -14.16 10.65
N GLN A 60 -9.52 -13.35 10.13
CA GLN A 60 -9.14 -13.33 8.73
C GLN A 60 -8.10 -14.39 8.35
N TYR A 61 -7.59 -15.17 9.32
CA TYR A 61 -6.58 -16.20 9.08
C TYR A 61 -7.11 -17.60 9.40
N SER A 62 -6.60 -18.59 8.68
CA SER A 62 -6.90 -20.01 8.90
C SER A 62 -5.68 -20.87 8.65
N CYS A 63 -5.58 -22.00 9.34
CA CYS A 63 -4.51 -22.96 9.12
C CYS A 63 -4.96 -24.03 8.13
N VAL A 64 -4.24 -24.19 7.01
CA VAL A 64 -4.47 -25.28 6.05
C VAL A 64 -3.12 -25.85 5.65
N ASN A 65 -2.94 -27.16 5.75
CA ASN A 65 -1.69 -27.84 5.38
C ASN A 65 -0.43 -27.21 6.03
N ASN A 66 -0.54 -26.80 7.30
CA ASN A 66 0.52 -26.10 8.04
C ASN A 66 0.94 -24.73 7.46
N GLN A 67 0.14 -24.15 6.56
CA GLN A 67 0.33 -22.82 6.00
C GLN A 67 -0.71 -21.86 6.56
N CYS A 68 -0.27 -20.63 6.85
CA CYS A 68 -1.15 -19.56 7.26
C CYS A 68 -1.90 -18.99 6.06
N ASN A 69 -3.18 -19.34 5.90
CA ASN A 69 -4.02 -18.72 4.89
C ASN A 69 -4.65 -17.43 5.40
N TYR A 70 -4.77 -16.43 4.53
CA TYR A 70 -5.49 -15.20 4.79
C TYR A 70 -6.71 -15.07 3.89
N THR A 71 -7.72 -14.34 4.36
CA THR A 71 -8.85 -13.86 3.56
C THR A 71 -9.06 -12.38 3.85
N LEU A 72 -8.82 -11.55 2.85
CA LEU A 72 -8.97 -10.10 2.91
C LEU A 72 -10.19 -9.68 2.11
N SER A 73 -11.01 -8.81 2.71
CA SER A 73 -12.17 -8.18 2.07
C SER A 73 -12.09 -6.67 2.23
N TYR A 74 -12.30 -5.94 1.15
CA TYR A 74 -12.29 -4.49 1.10
C TYR A 74 -13.71 -3.92 1.19
N VAL A 75 -13.82 -2.62 1.45
CA VAL A 75 -15.10 -1.89 1.55
C VAL A 75 -15.88 -1.92 0.23
N ASP A 76 -15.18 -1.95 -0.90
CA ASP A 76 -15.75 -2.08 -2.24
C ASP A 76 -16.14 -3.53 -2.60
N THR A 77 -16.15 -4.44 -1.63
CA THR A 77 -16.43 -5.88 -1.76
C THR A 77 -15.39 -6.69 -2.54
N SER A 78 -14.31 -6.07 -3.01
CA SER A 78 -13.19 -6.80 -3.60
C SER A 78 -12.50 -7.68 -2.55
N THR A 79 -11.90 -8.78 -2.98
CA THR A 79 -11.27 -9.75 -2.08
C THR A 79 -9.92 -10.24 -2.59
N SER A 80 -9.06 -10.65 -1.66
CA SER A 80 -7.84 -11.40 -1.93
C SER A 80 -7.71 -12.52 -0.90
N LYS A 81 -7.42 -13.73 -1.35
CA LYS A 81 -7.20 -14.90 -0.49
C LYS A 81 -5.96 -15.64 -0.96
N GLY A 82 -5.20 -16.15 -0.01
CA GLY A 82 -3.97 -16.85 -0.31
C GLY A 82 -3.21 -17.23 0.94
N VAL A 83 -1.90 -17.40 0.80
CA VAL A 83 -1.01 -17.77 1.90
C VAL A 83 -0.23 -16.54 2.35
N LEU A 84 -0.14 -16.33 3.67
CA LEU A 84 0.75 -15.36 4.26
C LEU A 84 2.18 -15.93 4.23
N SER A 85 3.10 -15.17 3.66
CA SER A 85 4.46 -15.62 3.34
C SER A 85 5.46 -14.50 3.64
N ASN A 86 6.76 -14.83 3.71
CA ASN A 86 7.84 -13.85 3.67
C ASN A 86 8.58 -13.89 2.32
N GLU A 87 9.13 -12.75 1.91
CA GLU A 87 9.93 -12.58 0.70
C GLU A 87 10.87 -11.36 0.85
N SER A 88 11.93 -11.32 0.05
CA SER A 88 12.79 -10.14 -0.09
C SER A 88 12.20 -9.16 -1.12
N PHE A 89 11.91 -7.93 -0.68
CA PHE A 89 11.49 -6.84 -1.57
C PHE A 89 12.64 -5.87 -1.82
N SER A 90 12.87 -5.54 -3.09
CA SER A 90 13.87 -4.55 -3.48
C SER A 90 13.21 -3.31 -4.05
N PHE A 91 13.70 -2.15 -3.65
CA PHE A 91 13.20 -0.84 -4.04
C PHE A 91 14.32 -0.03 -4.70
N LEU A 92 13.99 0.72 -5.74
CA LEU A 92 14.90 1.71 -6.30
C LEU A 92 14.81 2.98 -5.44
N SER A 93 15.91 3.35 -4.80
CA SER A 93 16.06 4.49 -3.89
C SER A 93 17.21 5.36 -4.39
N ASP A 94 16.89 6.52 -4.97
CA ASP A 94 17.86 7.49 -5.51
C ASP A 94 18.98 6.89 -6.39
N GLY A 95 18.59 5.97 -7.28
CA GLY A 95 19.52 5.31 -8.21
C GLY A 95 20.26 4.10 -7.63
N SER A 96 20.04 3.77 -6.36
CA SER A 96 20.54 2.58 -5.69
C SER A 96 19.41 1.58 -5.41
N ILE A 97 19.75 0.29 -5.27
CA ILE A 97 18.76 -0.74 -4.91
C ILE A 97 18.86 -0.98 -3.40
N GLU A 98 17.76 -0.78 -2.69
CA GLU A 98 17.61 -1.13 -1.28
C GLU A 98 16.73 -2.36 -1.12
N THR A 99 17.26 -3.39 -0.45
CA THR A 99 16.51 -4.63 -0.18
C THR A 99 16.01 -4.66 1.26
N LEU A 100 14.74 -5.01 1.44
CA LEU A 100 14.13 -5.45 2.68
C LEU A 100 14.00 -6.97 2.62
N ASN A 101 14.61 -7.66 3.56
CA ASN A 101 14.46 -9.11 3.70
C ASN A 101 13.28 -9.43 4.62
N ASP A 102 12.76 -10.65 4.49
CA ASP A 102 11.71 -11.19 5.36
C ASP A 102 10.45 -10.33 5.43
N VAL A 103 10.11 -9.63 4.34
CA VAL A 103 8.88 -8.86 4.24
C VAL A 103 7.71 -9.82 4.18
N ILE A 104 6.85 -9.74 5.18
CA ILE A 104 5.61 -10.49 5.27
C ILE A 104 4.59 -9.89 4.32
N PHE A 105 4.05 -10.73 3.44
CA PHE A 105 3.06 -10.35 2.44
C PHE A 105 2.09 -11.51 2.19
N GLY A 106 0.96 -11.19 1.56
CA GLY A 106 0.00 -12.18 1.07
C GLY A 106 0.35 -12.61 -0.35
N CYS A 107 0.59 -13.91 -0.54
CA CYS A 107 0.68 -14.52 -1.85
C CYS A 107 -0.72 -14.97 -2.27
N GLY A 108 -1.42 -14.13 -3.04
CA GLY A 108 -2.84 -14.24 -3.36
C GLY A 108 -3.11 -15.18 -4.51
N TYR A 109 -3.79 -16.29 -4.24
CA TYR A 109 -4.17 -17.31 -5.21
C TYR A 109 -5.63 -17.20 -5.66
N ASN A 110 -6.44 -16.36 -5.01
CA ASN A 110 -7.83 -16.11 -5.35
C ASN A 110 -8.10 -14.63 -5.13
N ASN A 111 -8.20 -13.86 -6.23
CA ASN A 111 -8.30 -12.41 -6.18
C ASN A 111 -9.49 -11.97 -7.05
N VAL A 112 -10.55 -11.49 -6.39
CA VAL A 112 -11.71 -10.88 -7.04
C VAL A 112 -11.56 -9.37 -6.91
N GLN A 113 -11.00 -8.73 -7.93
CA GLN A 113 -10.61 -7.32 -7.92
C GLN A 113 -11.20 -6.60 -9.14
N PRO A 114 -12.44 -6.09 -9.07
CA PRO A 114 -13.10 -5.45 -10.22
C PRO A 114 -12.51 -4.08 -10.59
N HIS A 115 -11.64 -3.53 -9.76
CA HIS A 115 -11.05 -2.20 -9.92
C HIS A 115 -9.52 -2.22 -10.08
N LEU A 116 -8.91 -3.41 -10.19
CA LEU A 116 -7.48 -3.56 -10.48
C LEU A 116 -7.32 -4.18 -11.86
N GLU A 117 -6.52 -3.52 -12.68
CA GLU A 117 -6.17 -3.99 -14.02
C GLU A 117 -4.83 -3.41 -14.48
N GLY A 118 -4.37 -3.83 -15.66
CA GLY A 118 -3.20 -3.28 -16.32
C GLY A 118 -1.90 -3.63 -15.59
N ASP A 119 -1.09 -2.62 -15.27
CA ASP A 119 0.23 -2.81 -14.68
C ASP A 119 0.20 -2.98 -13.15
N ILE A 120 -0.97 -3.15 -12.53
CA ILE A 120 -1.07 -3.38 -11.08
C ILE A 120 -1.00 -4.87 -10.81
N ASP A 121 -0.08 -5.31 -9.95
CA ASP A 121 0.16 -6.71 -9.57
C ASP A 121 -0.41 -7.07 -8.19
N GLY A 122 -0.95 -6.09 -7.47
CA GLY A 122 -1.50 -6.23 -6.12
C GLY A 122 -1.58 -4.91 -5.36
N VAL A 123 -1.63 -4.99 -4.03
CA VAL A 123 -1.81 -3.84 -3.14
C VAL A 123 -0.63 -3.72 -2.18
N LEU A 124 -0.15 -2.48 -2.01
CA LEU A 124 0.83 -2.12 -1.01
C LEU A 124 0.12 -1.49 0.19
N GLY A 125 -0.16 -2.30 1.21
CA GLY A 125 -0.76 -1.85 2.45
C GLY A 125 0.16 -0.93 3.26
N MET A 126 -0.34 0.24 3.63
CA MET A 126 0.40 1.35 4.22
C MET A 126 -0.21 1.91 5.49
N ASN A 127 -1.29 1.30 6.01
CA ASN A 127 -1.94 1.76 7.23
C ASN A 127 -1.06 1.54 8.50
N ILE A 128 -1.60 1.86 9.69
CA ILE A 128 -0.86 1.78 10.96
C ILE A 128 -0.73 0.32 11.48
N GLY A 129 -1.37 -0.65 10.82
CA GLY A 129 -1.35 -2.05 11.22
C GLY A 129 0.00 -2.73 10.99
N LYS A 130 0.29 -3.75 11.81
CA LYS A 130 1.62 -4.41 11.90
C LYS A 130 2.11 -5.08 10.61
N LEU A 131 1.22 -5.39 9.66
CA LEU A 131 1.56 -6.02 8.38
C LEU A 131 1.77 -5.02 7.25
N SER A 132 1.64 -3.71 7.52
CA SER A 132 1.93 -2.68 6.52
C SER A 132 3.42 -2.57 6.24
N LEU A 133 3.77 -2.13 5.04
CA LEU A 133 5.19 -1.92 4.67
C LEU A 133 5.86 -0.98 5.68
N LEU A 134 5.17 0.09 6.06
CA LEU A 134 5.66 1.08 7.00
C LEU A 134 5.98 0.49 8.38
N ALA A 135 5.12 -0.40 8.89
CA ALA A 135 5.34 -1.07 10.16
C ALA A 135 6.49 -2.08 10.09
N GLN A 136 6.61 -2.81 8.98
CA GLN A 136 7.66 -3.80 8.78
C GLN A 136 9.05 -3.18 8.58
N MET A 137 9.12 -1.96 8.06
CA MET A 137 10.38 -1.21 7.89
C MET A 137 10.59 -0.13 8.97
N LYS A 138 9.83 -0.14 10.06
CA LYS A 138 9.77 0.93 11.07
C LYS A 138 11.13 1.40 11.57
N ASP A 139 12.08 0.47 11.78
CA ASP A 139 13.38 0.78 12.37
C ASP A 139 14.31 1.47 11.37
N ARG A 140 14.02 1.35 10.07
CA ARG A 140 14.75 2.03 8.98
C ARG A 140 14.19 3.41 8.66
N VAL A 141 12.88 3.61 8.85
CA VAL A 141 12.17 4.81 8.35
C VAL A 141 11.46 5.60 9.43
N ASN A 142 11.65 5.24 10.70
CA ASN A 142 11.02 5.86 11.86
C ASN A 142 9.50 6.00 11.71
N SER A 143 8.86 5.00 11.08
CA SER A 143 7.43 5.00 10.75
C SER A 143 6.91 6.26 10.03
N ARG A 144 7.76 6.90 9.22
CA ARG A 144 7.39 8.09 8.43
C ARG A 144 7.40 7.77 6.94
N PHE A 145 6.38 8.24 6.24
CA PHE A 145 6.32 8.27 4.78
C PHE A 145 5.65 9.56 4.31
N SER A 146 5.93 9.98 3.08
CA SER A 146 5.25 11.09 2.41
C SER A 146 5.05 10.75 0.94
N TYR A 147 3.98 11.25 0.35
CA TYR A 147 3.71 11.05 -1.07
C TYR A 147 3.19 12.34 -1.70
N CYS A 148 3.48 12.50 -2.99
CA CYS A 148 2.87 13.51 -3.83
C CYS A 148 2.33 12.81 -5.08
N LEU A 149 1.01 12.83 -5.24
CA LEU A 149 0.33 12.20 -6.37
C LEU A 149 0.00 13.27 -7.39
N ILE A 150 0.50 13.09 -8.61
CA ILE A 150 0.11 13.91 -9.74
C ILE A 150 -1.24 13.38 -10.28
N PRO A 151 -2.17 14.26 -10.66
CA PRO A 151 -3.42 13.83 -11.28
C PRO A 151 -3.17 12.97 -12.51
N ILE A 152 -3.97 11.92 -12.68
CA ILE A 152 -3.86 10.97 -13.80
C ILE A 152 -3.98 11.67 -15.16
N ASN A 153 -4.72 12.78 -15.21
CA ASN A 153 -4.97 13.57 -16.43
C ASN A 153 -4.20 14.90 -16.44
N ALA A 154 -3.12 15.02 -15.68
CA ALA A 154 -2.30 16.22 -15.70
C ALA A 154 -1.56 16.34 -17.05
N GLU A 155 -1.50 17.56 -17.58
CA GLU A 155 -0.68 17.85 -18.75
C GLU A 155 0.78 17.45 -18.52
N PRO A 156 1.50 16.99 -19.56
CA PRO A 156 2.90 16.63 -19.44
C PRO A 156 3.72 17.82 -18.92
N SER A 157 4.10 17.77 -17.65
CA SER A 157 4.84 18.83 -16.96
C SER A 157 6.28 18.43 -16.62
N GLY A 158 6.68 17.22 -17.00
CA GLY A 158 7.96 16.61 -16.59
C GLY A 158 8.02 16.24 -15.10
N GLN A 159 6.97 16.49 -14.33
CA GLN A 159 6.86 16.10 -12.93
C GLN A 159 6.40 14.64 -12.83
N SER A 160 6.90 13.93 -11.82
CA SER A 160 6.50 12.56 -11.50
C SER A 160 5.99 12.48 -10.06
N SER A 161 4.99 11.63 -9.83
CA SER A 161 4.57 11.28 -8.47
C SER A 161 5.75 10.68 -7.70
N PHE A 162 5.79 10.89 -6.39
CA PHE A 162 6.82 10.30 -5.54
C PHE A 162 6.26 9.75 -4.24
N LEU A 163 6.98 8.77 -3.70
CA LEU A 163 6.80 8.19 -2.37
C LEU A 163 8.17 8.21 -1.70
N ARG A 164 8.26 8.79 -0.51
CA ARG A 164 9.50 8.90 0.28
C ARG A 164 9.28 8.36 1.68
N PHE A 165 10.35 7.86 2.28
CA PHE A 165 10.31 7.27 3.61
C PHE A 165 11.35 7.90 4.53
N GLY A 166 11.09 7.90 5.84
CA GLY A 166 12.07 8.27 6.85
C GLY A 166 12.72 9.63 6.63
N ASP A 167 14.04 9.63 6.58
CA ASP A 167 14.86 10.84 6.52
C ASP A 167 14.92 11.48 5.12
N ASP A 168 14.47 10.77 4.08
CA ASP A 168 14.31 11.33 2.73
C ASP A 168 13.18 12.38 2.66
N ILE A 169 12.35 12.41 3.70
CA ILE A 169 11.27 13.37 3.88
C ILE A 169 11.85 14.68 4.39
N VAL A 170 12.24 15.54 3.46
CA VAL A 170 12.78 16.87 3.74
C VAL A 170 11.66 17.89 3.84
N ILE A 171 11.35 18.33 5.06
CA ILE A 171 10.46 19.48 5.32
C ILE A 171 11.33 20.72 5.43
N GLN A 172 11.26 21.60 4.43
CA GLN A 172 12.09 22.82 4.44
C GLN A 172 11.62 23.80 5.53
N PRO A 173 12.53 24.58 6.15
CA PRO A 173 12.17 25.56 7.19
C PRO A 173 11.16 26.63 6.75
N ARG A 174 11.09 26.93 5.44
CA ARG A 174 10.12 27.87 4.84
C ARG A 174 8.93 27.18 4.18
N SER A 175 8.78 25.86 4.38
CA SER A 175 7.63 25.14 3.87
C SER A 175 6.36 25.56 4.61
N ARG A 176 5.22 25.57 3.93
CA ARG A 176 3.90 25.89 4.54
C ARG A 176 3.22 24.65 5.12
N VAL A 177 3.99 23.61 5.44
CA VAL A 177 3.45 22.35 5.96
C VAL A 177 2.76 22.60 7.30
N GLN A 178 1.50 22.17 7.40
CA GLN A 178 0.72 22.18 8.63
C GLN A 178 0.67 20.75 9.21
N THR A 179 0.43 20.63 10.51
CA THR A 179 0.39 19.33 11.21
C THR A 179 -0.85 19.25 12.09
N THR A 180 -1.50 18.09 12.10
CA THR A 180 -2.56 17.74 13.05
C THR A 180 -2.28 16.36 13.65
N PRO A 181 -2.59 16.12 14.93
CA PRO A 181 -2.48 14.79 15.53
C PRO A 181 -3.40 13.77 14.83
N PHE A 182 -2.95 12.52 14.72
CA PHE A 182 -3.85 11.44 14.31
C PHE A 182 -4.91 11.20 15.39
N TYR A 183 -6.16 11.08 14.95
CA TYR A 183 -7.27 10.68 15.78
C TYR A 183 -7.36 9.15 15.85
N MET A 184 -7.27 8.59 17.06
CA MET A 184 -7.37 7.14 17.26
C MET A 184 -8.83 6.72 17.43
N TYR A 185 -9.44 6.25 16.34
CA TYR A 185 -10.82 5.76 16.37
C TYR A 185 -10.89 4.30 16.83
N ASN A 186 -11.60 4.03 17.93
CA ASN A 186 -11.73 2.68 18.51
C ASN A 186 -12.38 1.64 17.58
N GLY A 187 -13.20 2.06 16.61
CA GLY A 187 -13.83 1.14 15.66
C GLY A 187 -12.88 0.65 14.57
N ASN A 188 -11.78 1.36 14.29
CA ASN A 188 -10.71 0.91 13.41
C ASN A 188 -9.39 1.63 13.78
N PRO A 189 -8.62 1.10 14.75
CA PRO A 189 -7.44 1.78 15.28
C PRO A 189 -6.25 1.81 14.33
N HIS A 190 -6.38 1.23 13.13
CA HIS A 190 -5.30 1.12 12.15
C HIS A 190 -5.40 2.11 10.99
N MET A 191 -6.47 2.90 10.91
CA MET A 191 -6.65 3.94 9.89
C MET A 191 -5.93 5.24 10.28
N TYR A 192 -5.39 5.93 9.28
CA TYR A 192 -5.02 7.35 9.46
C TYR A 192 -6.29 8.19 9.47
N SER A 193 -6.66 8.65 10.65
CA SER A 193 -7.82 9.53 10.84
C SER A 193 -7.37 10.85 11.46
N VAL A 194 -8.10 11.92 11.17
CA VAL A 194 -7.88 13.26 11.72
C VAL A 194 -9.19 13.77 12.31
N ASN A 195 -9.12 14.66 13.30
CA ASN A 195 -10.29 15.25 13.91
C ASN A 195 -10.79 16.44 13.10
N LEU A 196 -11.71 16.23 12.17
CA LEU A 196 -12.28 17.29 11.35
C LEU A 196 -13.17 18.22 12.20
N LEU A 197 -12.78 19.49 12.31
CA LEU A 197 -13.52 20.51 13.06
C LEU A 197 -14.56 21.24 12.20
N ASP A 198 -14.15 21.69 11.02
CA ASP A 198 -15.02 22.41 10.08
C ASP A 198 -14.60 22.22 8.62
N ILE A 199 -15.57 22.40 7.71
CA ILE A 199 -15.36 22.49 6.27
C ILE A 199 -16.01 23.78 5.79
N SER A 200 -15.20 24.71 5.30
CA SER A 200 -15.69 25.91 4.62
C SER A 200 -15.51 25.79 3.10
N VAL A 201 -16.49 26.34 2.37
CA VAL A 201 -16.50 26.34 0.90
C VAL A 201 -16.63 27.78 0.42
N GLU A 202 -15.59 28.30 -0.22
CA GLU A 202 -15.62 29.64 -0.83
C GLU A 202 -15.85 29.55 -2.34
N ASP A 203 -16.80 30.33 -2.86
CA ASP A 203 -16.98 30.55 -4.30
C ASP A 203 -16.21 31.83 -4.70
N VAL A 204 -15.09 31.69 -5.43
CA VAL A 204 -14.39 32.86 -5.98
C VAL A 204 -15.02 33.29 -7.30
N TRP A 205 -15.47 34.55 -7.35
CA TRP A 205 -16.04 35.16 -8.56
C TRP A 205 -14.93 35.80 -9.39
N ASN A 206 -14.45 35.11 -10.42
CA ASN A 206 -13.62 35.74 -11.45
C ASN A 206 -14.56 36.50 -12.40
N GLY A 207 -14.30 37.79 -12.60
CA GLY A 207 -15.17 38.80 -13.23
C GLY A 207 -15.78 38.52 -14.62
N SER A 208 -15.66 37.31 -15.17
CA SER A 208 -15.97 36.92 -16.54
C SER A 208 -17.14 35.94 -16.69
N GLY A 209 -17.93 35.68 -15.64
CA GLY A 209 -19.23 34.99 -15.77
C GLY A 209 -19.19 33.48 -16.02
N ARG A 210 -18.03 32.83 -16.15
CA ARG A 210 -17.88 31.37 -16.02
C ARG A 210 -16.54 31.00 -15.38
N HIS A 211 -16.60 29.98 -14.51
CA HIS A 211 -15.60 29.45 -13.55
C HIS A 211 -15.70 30.01 -12.12
N ARG A 212 -16.50 29.31 -11.30
CA ARG A 212 -16.41 29.33 -9.84
C ARG A 212 -15.31 28.35 -9.44
N THR A 213 -14.16 28.84 -9.01
CA THR A 213 -13.21 27.98 -8.30
C THR A 213 -13.71 27.87 -6.87
N ARG A 214 -14.04 26.64 -6.46
CA ARG A 214 -14.38 26.34 -5.07
C ARG A 214 -13.12 25.97 -4.32
N TYR A 215 -12.81 26.72 -3.27
CA TYR A 215 -11.79 26.32 -2.31
C TYR A 215 -12.47 25.58 -1.17
N VAL A 216 -11.88 24.47 -0.76
CA VAL A 216 -12.29 23.72 0.43
C VAL A 216 -11.18 23.90 1.45
N TYR A 217 -11.50 24.54 2.57
CA TYR A 217 -10.60 24.58 3.71
C TYR A 217 -11.03 23.50 4.69
N ILE A 218 -10.05 22.77 5.21
CA ILE A 218 -10.24 21.68 6.16
C ILE A 218 -9.56 22.12 7.45
N GLU A 219 -10.34 22.32 8.50
CA GLU A 219 -9.83 22.59 9.85
C GLU A 219 -9.76 21.27 10.62
N THR A 220 -8.60 20.97 11.21
CA THR A 220 -8.28 19.69 11.86
C THR A 220 -7.56 19.88 13.18
#